data_AF-A0A948YVM7-F1
#
_entry.id   AF-A0A948YVM7-F1
#
_cell.length_a   1.000
_cell.length_b   1.000
_cell.length_c   1.000
_cell.angle_alpha   90.00
_cell.angle_beta   90.00
_cell.angle_gamma   90.00
#
_symmetry.space_group_name_H-M   'P 1'
#
loop_
_entity.id
_entity.type
_entity.pdbx_description
1 polymer ?
#
loop_
_entity_poly.entity_id
_entity_poly.type
_entity_poly.pdbx_seq_one_letter_code
_entity_poly.pdbx_strand_id
1 'polypeptide(L)'
;MSDNGSIIPISDEQAKLGQEIIKAFSSLGSFFKDALGSVPSDLVGYMGGDWLRMRRAENIAKMMNLTREKLETRGVKFTEPASLTVALPILRGSADESREELQDLWARLMAAALDPSRSGKVRQGFAEVVSKMDPVDALALEFLNNKKTIRNKAYDGGNQLTEYANELNLSKDELETSVWHLSKLELLDEFRMEQSGLTAFARELLLVVSD
;
A
#
# COMPACT_ATOMS: atom_id res chain seq x y z
N MET A 1 7.99 51.53 20.51
CA MET A 1 7.18 50.29 20.56
C MET A 1 7.51 49.49 19.32
N SER A 2 8.44 48.55 19.46
CA SER A 2 8.81 47.60 18.40
C SER A 2 8.56 46.23 18.99
N ASP A 3 7.48 45.62 18.53
CA ASP A 3 7.08 44.27 18.87
C ASP A 3 8.05 43.31 18.15
N ASN A 4 9.06 42.85 18.89
CA ASN A 4 9.98 41.84 18.41
C ASN A 4 9.24 40.51 18.39
N GLY A 5 8.72 40.16 17.21
CA GLY A 5 8.17 38.86 16.91
C GLY A 5 9.09 37.77 17.45
N SER A 6 8.56 37.01 18.41
CA SER A 6 9.24 35.91 19.06
C SER A 6 9.60 34.86 18.01
N ILE A 7 10.85 34.88 17.54
CA ILE A 7 11.44 33.77 16.79
C ILE A 7 11.65 32.67 17.82
N ILE A 8 10.69 31.75 17.91
CA ILE A 8 10.83 30.56 18.75
C ILE A 8 12.08 29.81 18.26
N PRO A 9 13.13 29.67 19.07
CA PRO A 9 14.33 28.95 18.64
C PRO A 9 13.95 27.48 18.41
N ILE A 10 14.19 26.99 17.20
CA ILE A 10 14.10 25.57 16.86
C ILE A 10 15.18 24.84 17.67
N SER A 11 14.82 23.78 18.39
CA SER A 11 15.81 23.00 19.16
C SER A 11 16.75 22.22 18.22
N ASP A 12 17.96 21.88 18.68
CA ASP A 12 18.90 21.07 17.90
C ASP A 12 18.30 19.72 17.45
N GLU A 13 17.40 19.16 18.26
CA GLU A 13 16.66 17.92 17.95
C GLU A 13 15.68 18.14 16.78
N GLN A 14 14.92 19.25 16.78
CA GLN A 14 14.00 19.59 15.70
C GLN A 14 14.73 19.90 14.39
N ALA A 15 15.90 20.55 14.48
CA ALA A 15 16.75 20.81 13.32
C ALA A 15 17.31 19.51 12.72
N LYS A 16 17.77 18.58 13.57
CA LYS A 16 18.28 17.27 13.13
C LYS A 16 17.19 16.41 12.50
N LEU A 17 16.02 16.36 13.12
CA LEU A 17 14.84 15.67 12.58
C LEU A 17 14.47 16.23 11.19
N GLY A 18 14.40 17.56 11.07
CA GLY A 18 14.13 18.22 9.78
C GLY A 18 15.13 17.80 8.70
N GLN A 19 16.42 17.74 9.02
CA GLN A 19 17.46 17.30 8.08
C GLN A 19 17.32 15.84 7.67
N GLU A 20 17.00 14.94 8.59
CA GLU A 20 16.84 13.51 8.30
C GLU A 20 15.62 13.23 7.41
N ILE A 21 14.50 13.94 7.63
CA ILE A 21 13.34 13.89 6.73
C ILE A 21 13.71 14.39 5.34
N ILE A 22 14.40 15.54 5.25
CA ILE A 22 14.87 16.06 3.96
C ILE A 22 15.76 15.04 3.25
N LYS A 23 16.63 14.35 3.97
CA LYS A 23 17.47 13.28 3.41
C LYS A 23 16.66 12.08 2.91
N ALA A 24 15.65 11.64 3.66
CA ALA A 24 14.79 10.54 3.24
C ALA A 24 14.04 10.86 1.94
N PHE A 25 13.63 12.13 1.76
CA PHE A 25 12.90 12.58 0.58
C PHE A 25 13.79 13.08 -0.57
N SER A 26 15.04 13.48 -0.32
CA SER A 26 15.91 14.07 -1.36
C SER A 26 16.22 13.08 -2.48
N SER A 27 16.37 11.79 -2.15
CA SER A 27 16.54 10.70 -3.11
C SER A 27 15.30 10.43 -3.98
N LEU A 28 14.14 10.96 -3.57
CA LEU A 28 12.84 10.76 -4.22
C LEU A 28 12.32 12.05 -4.89
N GLY A 29 13.06 13.16 -4.84
CA GLY A 29 12.57 14.47 -5.27
C GLY A 29 12.08 14.52 -6.71
N SER A 30 12.82 13.93 -7.67
CA SER A 30 12.37 13.82 -9.07
C SER A 30 11.14 12.92 -9.18
N PHE A 31 11.13 11.80 -8.47
CA PHE A 31 10.01 10.87 -8.50
C PHE A 31 8.73 11.48 -7.94
N PHE A 32 8.78 12.26 -6.86
CA PHE A 32 7.62 13.01 -6.36
C PHE A 32 7.12 14.06 -7.35
N LYS A 33 8.05 14.73 -8.04
CA LYS A 33 7.70 15.70 -9.08
C LYS A 33 6.99 15.01 -10.26
N ASP A 34 7.49 13.84 -10.67
CA ASP A 34 6.92 13.09 -11.79
C ASP A 34 5.61 12.39 -11.41
N ALA A 35 5.48 11.92 -10.16
CA ALA A 35 4.34 11.17 -9.66
C ALA A 35 3.17 12.05 -9.18
N LEU A 36 3.46 13.21 -8.57
CA LEU A 36 2.46 14.06 -7.91
C LEU A 36 2.57 15.54 -8.32
N GLY A 37 3.52 15.92 -9.18
CA GLY A 37 3.87 17.31 -9.46
C GLY A 37 4.69 17.98 -8.35
N SER A 38 4.35 17.72 -7.08
CA SER A 38 5.08 18.16 -5.88
C SER A 38 4.60 17.38 -4.66
N VAL A 39 5.31 17.47 -3.52
CA VAL A 39 4.85 16.89 -2.25
C VAL A 39 3.59 17.65 -1.79
N PRO A 40 2.44 16.97 -1.58
CA PRO A 40 1.22 17.65 -1.15
C PRO A 40 1.38 18.31 0.24
N SER A 41 0.93 19.56 0.38
CA SER A 41 0.93 20.28 1.67
C SER A 41 0.21 19.52 2.78
N ASP A 42 -0.86 18.83 2.42
CA ASP A 42 -1.68 18.03 3.34
C ASP A 42 -0.93 16.81 3.87
N LEU A 43 0.03 16.27 3.12
CA LEU A 43 0.90 15.20 3.58
C LEU A 43 1.93 15.73 4.58
N VAL A 44 2.45 16.94 4.36
CA VAL A 44 3.35 17.60 5.31
C VAL A 44 2.64 17.88 6.63
N GLY A 45 1.39 18.36 6.59
CA GLY A 45 0.56 18.57 7.78
C GLY A 45 0.20 17.26 8.50
N TYR A 46 0.04 16.16 7.75
CA TYR A 46 -0.25 14.83 8.32
C TYR A 46 0.88 14.31 9.23
N MET A 47 2.10 14.80 9.06
CA MET A 47 3.25 14.17 9.69
C MET A 47 3.40 14.36 11.21
N GLY A 48 2.59 15.18 11.89
CA GLY A 48 2.47 15.17 13.36
C GLY A 48 3.77 15.35 14.17
N GLY A 49 3.76 15.02 15.46
CA GLY A 49 4.87 15.22 16.40
C GLY A 49 6.20 14.54 16.02
N ASP A 50 7.28 14.95 16.68
CA ASP A 50 8.66 14.80 16.20
C ASP A 50 9.08 13.35 15.86
N TRP A 51 8.82 12.36 16.72
CA TRP A 51 9.20 10.96 16.42
C TRP A 51 8.31 10.28 15.37
N LEU A 52 6.98 10.47 15.46
CA LEU A 52 6.03 9.89 14.51
C LEU A 52 6.27 10.41 13.09
N ARG A 53 6.67 11.68 12.99
CA ARG A 53 7.05 12.33 11.73
C ARG A 53 8.19 11.61 11.02
N MET A 54 9.22 11.18 11.76
CA MET A 54 10.32 10.41 11.18
C MET A 54 9.84 9.07 10.65
N ARG A 55 9.16 8.29 11.49
CA ARG A 55 8.66 6.95 11.13
C ARG A 55 7.81 7.00 9.86
N ARG A 56 6.91 7.98 9.76
CA ARG A 56 6.06 8.21 8.58
C ARG A 56 6.86 8.57 7.34
N ALA A 57 7.90 9.41 7.49
CA ALA A 57 8.79 9.77 6.39
C ALA A 57 9.55 8.55 5.87
N GLU A 58 10.10 7.72 6.77
CA GLU A 58 10.78 6.47 6.43
C GLU A 58 9.86 5.49 5.71
N ASN A 59 8.64 5.30 6.22
CA ASN A 59 7.66 4.41 5.62
C ASN A 59 7.24 4.86 4.21
N ILE A 60 6.97 6.15 4.01
CA ILE A 60 6.69 6.69 2.67
C ILE A 60 7.90 6.51 1.76
N ALA A 61 9.12 6.74 2.26
CA ALA A 61 10.32 6.57 1.45
C ALA A 61 10.51 5.11 1.03
N LYS A 62 10.27 4.15 1.94
CA LYS A 62 10.27 2.70 1.65
C LYS A 62 9.22 2.37 0.57
N MET A 63 7.97 2.79 0.76
CA MET A 63 6.88 2.55 -0.18
C MET A 63 7.20 3.11 -1.57
N MET A 64 7.77 4.31 -1.66
CA MET A 64 8.09 4.95 -2.95
C MET A 64 9.27 4.27 -3.66
N ASN A 65 10.25 3.74 -2.93
CA ASN A 65 11.31 2.91 -3.52
C ASN A 65 10.72 1.61 -4.09
N LEU A 66 9.89 0.91 -3.33
CA LEU A 66 9.18 -0.28 -3.82
C LEU A 66 8.31 0.05 -5.04
N THR A 67 7.62 1.19 -5.03
CA THR A 67 6.80 1.66 -6.16
C THR A 67 7.63 1.77 -7.43
N ARG A 68 8.84 2.34 -7.34
CA ARG A 68 9.77 2.42 -8.47
C ARG A 68 10.15 1.03 -8.99
N GLU A 69 10.50 0.12 -8.10
CA GLU A 69 10.84 -1.27 -8.46
C GLU A 69 9.68 -1.97 -9.19
N LYS A 70 8.43 -1.74 -8.75
CA LYS A 70 7.24 -2.29 -9.42
C LYS A 70 7.01 -1.69 -10.81
N LEU A 71 7.20 -0.37 -10.96
CA LEU A 71 7.11 0.30 -12.26
C LEU A 71 8.19 -0.21 -13.23
N GLU A 72 9.42 -0.39 -12.75
CA GLU A 72 10.53 -0.95 -13.52
C GLU A 72 10.24 -2.40 -13.94
N THR A 73 9.77 -3.23 -13.01
CA THR A 73 9.37 -4.63 -13.28
C THR A 73 8.29 -4.73 -14.36
N ARG A 74 7.35 -3.77 -14.36
CA ARG A 74 6.28 -3.66 -15.37
C ARG A 74 6.74 -3.05 -16.71
N GLY A 75 7.98 -2.58 -16.80
CA GLY A 75 8.52 -1.93 -17.99
C GLY A 75 7.91 -0.54 -18.26
N VAL A 76 7.37 0.12 -17.24
CA VAL A 76 6.78 1.46 -17.37
C VAL A 76 7.89 2.49 -17.53
N LYS A 77 7.98 3.06 -18.74
CA LYS A 77 9.02 4.06 -19.08
C LYS A 77 8.63 5.49 -18.73
N PHE A 78 7.33 5.77 -18.70
CA PHE A 78 6.79 7.10 -18.41
C PHE A 78 5.60 6.93 -17.47
N THR A 79 5.62 7.68 -16.37
CA THR A 79 4.52 7.72 -15.40
C THR A 79 3.56 8.85 -15.75
N GLU A 80 2.31 8.68 -15.36
CA GLU A 80 1.33 9.77 -15.29
C GLU A 80 1.14 10.20 -13.83
N PRO A 81 0.99 11.51 -13.56
CA PRO A 81 0.69 11.96 -12.22
C PRO A 81 -0.64 11.37 -11.73
N ALA A 82 -0.61 10.74 -10.57
CA ALA A 82 -1.82 10.20 -9.96
C ALA A 82 -2.73 11.34 -9.47
N SER A 83 -4.05 11.18 -9.62
CA SER A 83 -5.01 12.11 -8.99
C SER A 83 -4.79 12.16 -7.48
N LEU A 84 -4.83 13.35 -6.89
CA LEU A 84 -4.70 13.53 -5.43
C LEU A 84 -5.75 12.75 -4.64
N THR A 85 -6.95 12.54 -5.20
CA THR A 85 -8.01 11.74 -4.57
C THR A 85 -7.64 10.26 -4.40
N VAL A 86 -6.70 9.75 -5.22
CA VAL A 86 -6.17 8.38 -5.14
C VAL A 86 -4.84 8.37 -4.40
N ALA A 87 -3.94 9.29 -4.74
CA ALA A 87 -2.59 9.33 -4.19
C ALA A 87 -2.57 9.66 -2.69
N LEU A 88 -3.40 10.60 -2.21
CA LEU A 88 -3.38 11.01 -0.80
C LEU A 88 -3.78 9.87 0.15
N PRO A 89 -4.87 9.11 -0.09
CA PRO A 89 -5.19 7.94 0.71
C PRO A 89 -4.05 6.91 0.76
N ILE A 90 -3.41 6.63 -0.38
CA ILE A 90 -2.28 5.69 -0.45
C ILE A 90 -1.10 6.20 0.37
N LEU A 91 -0.73 7.47 0.21
CA LEU A 91 0.40 8.07 0.92
C LEU A 91 0.15 8.07 2.43
N ARG A 92 -1.04 8.46 2.88
CA ARG A 92 -1.39 8.47 4.31
C ARG A 92 -1.39 7.06 4.90
N GLY A 93 -2.06 6.11 4.23
CA GLY A 93 -2.09 4.71 4.65
C GLY A 93 -0.70 4.10 4.74
N SER A 94 0.14 4.33 3.71
CA SER A 94 1.52 3.85 3.71
C SER A 94 2.40 4.53 4.76
N ALA A 95 2.12 5.77 5.17
CA ALA A 95 2.90 6.45 6.19
C ALA A 95 2.75 5.77 7.56
N ASP A 96 1.56 5.27 7.89
CA ASP A 96 1.30 4.60 9.16
C ASP A 96 1.57 3.09 9.12
N GLU A 97 1.88 2.54 7.95
CA GLU A 97 2.16 1.13 7.79
C GLU A 97 3.66 0.84 7.89
N SER A 98 4.05 -0.17 8.66
CA SER A 98 5.46 -0.59 8.75
C SER A 98 5.69 -2.08 8.49
N ARG A 99 4.61 -2.86 8.40
CA ARG A 99 4.62 -4.29 8.09
C ARG A 99 4.87 -4.47 6.60
N GLU A 100 5.74 -5.39 6.24
CA GLU A 100 6.37 -5.42 4.91
C GLU A 100 5.38 -5.81 3.81
N GLU A 101 4.48 -6.75 4.11
CA GLU A 101 3.46 -7.27 3.21
C GLU A 101 2.51 -6.16 2.76
N LEU A 102 2.12 -5.30 3.71
CA LEU A 102 1.22 -4.17 3.44
C LEU A 102 1.97 -3.01 2.78
N GLN A 103 3.24 -2.77 3.13
CA GLN A 103 4.11 -1.82 2.42
C GLN A 103 4.26 -2.17 0.93
N ASP A 104 4.46 -3.45 0.60
CA ASP A 104 4.49 -3.93 -0.79
C ASP A 104 3.14 -3.75 -1.48
N LEU A 105 2.02 -4.04 -0.81
CA LEU A 105 0.69 -3.84 -1.37
C LEU A 105 0.38 -2.36 -1.65
N TRP A 106 0.74 -1.46 -0.75
CA TRP A 106 0.65 -0.01 -0.95
C TRP A 106 1.50 0.45 -2.15
N ALA A 107 2.73 -0.07 -2.27
CA ALA A 107 3.63 0.25 -3.37
C ALA A 107 3.08 -0.22 -4.72
N ARG A 108 2.50 -1.44 -4.80
CA ARG A 108 1.84 -1.95 -6.01
C ARG A 108 0.65 -1.09 -6.41
N LEU A 109 -0.13 -0.61 -5.42
CA LEU A 109 -1.28 0.27 -5.64
C LEU A 109 -0.84 1.65 -6.14
N MET A 110 0.20 2.25 -5.57
CA MET A 110 0.78 3.49 -6.06
C MET A 110 1.37 3.32 -7.46
N ALA A 111 2.10 2.23 -7.72
CA ALA A 111 2.66 1.95 -9.04
C ALA A 111 1.58 1.86 -10.10
N ALA A 112 0.45 1.22 -9.77
CA ALA A 112 -0.67 1.16 -10.69
C ALA A 112 -1.38 2.51 -10.89
N ALA A 113 -1.37 3.38 -9.88
CA ALA A 113 -1.90 4.75 -10.00
C ALA A 113 -1.04 5.63 -10.91
N LEU A 114 0.26 5.31 -11.03
CA LEU A 114 1.23 6.02 -11.85
C LEU A 114 1.44 5.41 -13.25
N ASP A 115 1.05 4.16 -13.45
CA ASP A 115 1.14 3.45 -14.73
C ASP A 115 0.01 3.92 -15.68
N PRO A 116 0.31 4.53 -16.84
CA PRO A 116 -0.71 5.03 -17.77
C PRO A 116 -1.70 3.97 -18.26
N SER A 117 -1.31 2.69 -18.26
CA SER A 117 -2.18 1.57 -18.67
C SER A 117 -3.16 1.13 -17.57
N ARG A 118 -2.95 1.57 -16.33
CA ARG A 118 -3.69 1.16 -15.14
C ARG A 118 -4.29 2.32 -14.33
N SER A 119 -3.76 3.54 -14.46
CA SER A 119 -4.10 4.72 -13.66
C SER A 119 -5.61 4.97 -13.61
N GLY A 120 -6.29 4.88 -14.75
CA GLY A 120 -7.75 5.04 -14.86
C GLY A 120 -8.60 3.95 -14.20
N LYS A 121 -8.00 2.85 -13.72
CA LYS A 121 -8.68 1.73 -13.03
C LYS A 121 -8.51 1.79 -11.52
N VAL A 122 -7.60 2.61 -11.01
CA VAL A 122 -7.35 2.71 -9.57
C VAL A 122 -8.47 3.49 -8.90
N ARG A 123 -9.11 2.88 -7.90
CA ARG A 123 -10.24 3.44 -7.16
C ARG A 123 -9.81 3.86 -5.77
N GLN A 124 -10.39 4.94 -5.24
CA GLN A 124 -10.18 5.37 -3.86
C GLN A 124 -10.49 4.25 -2.85
N GLY A 125 -11.55 3.46 -3.11
CA GLY A 125 -11.93 2.33 -2.26
C GLY A 125 -10.86 1.24 -2.14
N PHE A 126 -9.91 1.14 -3.08
CA PHE A 126 -8.79 0.20 -2.95
C PHE A 126 -7.88 0.58 -1.77
N ALA A 127 -7.57 1.86 -1.62
CA ALA A 127 -6.79 2.33 -0.47
C ALA A 127 -7.54 2.10 0.84
N GLU A 128 -8.86 2.33 0.86
CA GLU A 128 -9.67 2.07 2.06
C GLU A 128 -9.61 0.60 2.49
N VAL A 129 -9.72 -0.33 1.54
CA VAL A 129 -9.66 -1.77 1.85
C VAL A 129 -8.27 -2.19 2.30
N VAL A 130 -7.20 -1.74 1.63
CA VAL A 130 -5.82 -2.04 2.06
C VAL A 130 -5.55 -1.50 3.48
N SER A 131 -6.09 -0.33 3.83
CA SER A 131 -5.92 0.24 5.18
C SER A 131 -6.58 -0.56 6.30
N LYS A 132 -7.49 -1.48 5.95
CA LYS A 132 -8.20 -2.34 6.90
C LYS A 132 -7.60 -3.75 6.99
N MET A 133 -6.56 -4.05 6.21
CA MET A 133 -5.94 -5.38 6.18
C MET A 133 -4.88 -5.56 7.26
N ASP A 134 -4.70 -6.81 7.65
CA ASP A 134 -3.51 -7.32 8.33
C ASP A 134 -2.55 -8.02 7.35
N PRO A 135 -1.28 -8.25 7.71
CA PRO A 135 -0.29 -8.85 6.81
C PRO A 135 -0.73 -10.19 6.22
N VAL A 136 -1.35 -11.05 7.04
CA VAL A 136 -1.82 -12.36 6.59
C VAL A 136 -2.97 -12.23 5.59
N ASP A 137 -3.75 -11.13 5.63
CA ASP A 137 -4.77 -10.86 4.61
C ASP A 137 -4.15 -10.55 3.25
N ALA A 138 -3.03 -9.82 3.21
CA ALA A 138 -2.31 -9.55 1.98
C ALA A 138 -1.74 -10.85 1.38
N LEU A 139 -1.19 -11.73 2.22
CA LEU A 139 -0.70 -13.06 1.82
C LEU A 139 -1.85 -13.95 1.33
N ALA A 140 -2.98 -13.96 2.03
CA ALA A 140 -4.18 -14.68 1.62
C ALA A 140 -4.73 -14.15 0.29
N LEU A 141 -4.70 -12.83 0.08
CA LEU A 141 -5.12 -12.21 -1.18
C LEU A 141 -4.19 -12.62 -2.34
N GLU A 142 -2.88 -12.69 -2.10
CA GLU A 142 -1.90 -13.17 -3.08
C GLU A 142 -2.11 -14.64 -3.45
N PHE A 143 -2.33 -15.51 -2.45
CA PHE A 143 -2.73 -16.90 -2.66
C PHE A 143 -3.91 -17.02 -3.61
N LEU A 144 -4.97 -16.23 -3.36
CA LEU A 144 -6.18 -16.24 -4.17
C LEU A 144 -5.93 -15.72 -5.59
N ASN A 145 -5.01 -14.77 -5.77
CA ASN A 145 -4.63 -14.23 -7.08
C ASN A 145 -3.83 -15.22 -7.93
N ASN A 146 -2.82 -15.85 -7.33
CA ASN A 146 -1.99 -16.87 -7.99
C ASN A 146 -2.83 -18.07 -8.44
N LYS A 147 -4.00 -18.24 -7.83
CA LYS A 147 -5.03 -19.22 -8.19
C LYS A 147 -6.03 -18.74 -9.26
N LYS A 148 -5.63 -17.96 -10.26
CA LYS A 148 -6.37 -17.80 -11.55
C LYS A 148 -6.78 -19.14 -12.21
N THR A 149 -6.38 -20.28 -11.67
CA THR A 149 -6.87 -21.65 -11.92
C THR A 149 -8.19 -22.03 -11.20
N ILE A 150 -8.84 -21.17 -10.41
CA ILE A 150 -10.19 -21.43 -9.83
C ILE A 150 -11.30 -20.95 -10.79
N ARG A 151 -11.24 -21.44 -12.03
CA ARG A 151 -12.38 -21.41 -12.95
C ARG A 151 -12.75 -22.79 -13.48
N ASN A 152 -11.93 -23.84 -13.27
CA ASN A 152 -12.10 -25.10 -14.00
C ASN A 152 -11.81 -26.41 -13.25
N LYS A 153 -11.61 -26.43 -11.93
CA LYS A 153 -11.55 -27.72 -11.19
C LYS A 153 -12.28 -27.60 -9.86
N ALA A 154 -13.12 -28.58 -9.56
CA ALA A 154 -13.77 -28.74 -8.27
C ALA A 154 -12.71 -28.65 -7.17
N TYR A 155 -12.95 -27.75 -6.23
CA TYR A 155 -12.03 -27.36 -5.17
C TYR A 155 -11.88 -28.50 -4.15
N ASP A 156 -10.65 -28.99 -3.93
CA ASP A 156 -10.27 -29.70 -2.71
C ASP A 156 -9.57 -28.70 -1.78
N GLY A 157 -10.39 -27.92 -1.09
CA GLY A 157 -9.96 -26.70 -0.40
C GLY A 157 -9.05 -26.89 0.80
N GLY A 158 -9.14 -28.05 1.45
CA GLY A 158 -8.44 -28.30 2.70
C GLY A 158 -6.94 -28.47 2.51
N ASN A 159 -6.52 -29.20 1.47
CA ASN A 159 -5.11 -29.57 1.30
C ASN A 159 -4.25 -28.40 0.82
N GLN A 160 -4.71 -27.65 -0.18
CA GLN A 160 -3.92 -26.55 -0.75
C GLN A 160 -3.78 -25.35 0.19
N LEU A 161 -4.79 -25.08 1.02
CA LEU A 161 -4.71 -24.03 2.03
C LEU A 161 -3.70 -24.39 3.11
N THR A 162 -3.67 -25.67 3.51
CA THR A 162 -2.68 -26.21 4.45
C THR A 162 -1.27 -26.15 3.87
N GLU A 163 -1.09 -26.56 2.60
CA GLU A 163 0.20 -26.48 1.91
C GLU A 163 0.74 -25.05 1.88
N TYR A 164 -0.08 -24.08 1.48
CA TYR A 164 0.33 -22.68 1.42
C TYR A 164 0.57 -22.05 2.79
N ALA A 165 -0.25 -22.39 3.80
CA ALA A 165 0.00 -21.97 5.17
C ALA A 165 1.38 -22.49 5.65
N ASN A 166 1.72 -23.75 5.35
CA ASN A 166 3.02 -24.32 5.69
C ASN A 166 4.18 -23.63 4.95
N GLU A 167 4.01 -23.30 3.65
CA GLU A 167 5.01 -22.55 2.88
C GLU A 167 5.31 -21.18 3.51
N LEU A 168 4.29 -20.53 4.06
CA LEU A 168 4.40 -19.24 4.75
C LEU A 168 4.76 -19.34 6.23
N ASN A 169 4.95 -20.56 6.75
CA ASN A 169 5.17 -20.81 8.18
C ASN A 169 4.04 -20.22 9.07
N LEU A 170 2.79 -20.33 8.59
CA LEU A 170 1.56 -19.95 9.28
C LEU A 170 0.76 -21.20 9.65
N SER A 171 -0.07 -21.10 10.68
CA SER A 171 -1.10 -22.10 10.89
C SER A 171 -2.21 -21.98 9.84
N LYS A 172 -2.87 -23.11 9.56
CA LYS A 172 -4.05 -23.12 8.70
C LYS A 172 -5.14 -22.16 9.22
N ASP A 173 -5.35 -22.13 10.54
CA ASP A 173 -6.40 -21.32 11.17
C ASP A 173 -6.13 -19.81 11.03
N GLU A 174 -4.86 -19.37 11.08
CA GLU A 174 -4.49 -17.97 10.81
C GLU A 174 -4.86 -17.58 9.38
N LEU A 175 -4.53 -18.44 8.41
CA LEU A 175 -4.85 -18.19 7.01
C LEU A 175 -6.36 -18.22 6.74
N GLU A 176 -7.10 -19.15 7.37
CA GLU A 176 -8.57 -19.20 7.33
C GLU A 176 -9.21 -17.96 7.94
N THR A 177 -8.66 -17.45 9.04
CA THR A 177 -9.12 -16.20 9.68
C THR A 177 -8.95 -15.02 8.73
N SER A 178 -7.83 -14.94 8.03
CA SER A 178 -7.60 -13.92 7.01
C SER A 178 -8.52 -14.04 5.81
N VAL A 179 -8.76 -15.26 5.30
CA VAL A 179 -9.76 -15.49 4.25
C VAL A 179 -11.15 -15.02 4.70
N TRP A 180 -11.54 -15.32 5.93
CA TRP A 180 -12.80 -14.83 6.49
C TRP A 180 -12.83 -13.29 6.60
N HIS A 181 -11.74 -12.67 7.03
CA HIS A 181 -11.64 -11.22 7.11
C HIS A 181 -11.73 -10.57 5.72
N LEU A 182 -11.06 -11.11 4.70
CA LEU A 182 -11.19 -10.67 3.31
C LEU A 182 -12.64 -10.73 2.81
N SER A 183 -13.42 -11.74 3.21
CA SER A 183 -14.86 -11.78 2.91
C SER A 183 -15.62 -10.63 3.57
N LYS A 184 -15.28 -10.25 4.82
CA LYS A 184 -15.85 -9.07 5.50
C LYS A 184 -15.45 -7.74 4.87
N LEU A 185 -14.31 -7.70 4.18
CA LEU A 185 -13.89 -6.57 3.35
C LEU A 185 -14.51 -6.60 1.94
N GLU A 186 -15.50 -7.47 1.71
CA GLU A 186 -16.20 -7.65 0.43
C GLU A 186 -15.26 -8.06 -0.73
N LEU A 187 -14.14 -8.71 -0.40
CA LEU A 187 -13.20 -9.22 -1.41
C LEU A 187 -13.54 -10.65 -1.86
N LEU A 188 -14.34 -11.38 -1.08
CA LEU A 188 -14.81 -12.72 -1.43
C LEU A 188 -16.33 -12.80 -1.36
N ASP A 189 -16.93 -13.48 -2.33
CA ASP A 189 -18.36 -13.78 -2.32
C ASP A 189 -18.67 -14.66 -1.09
N GLU A 190 -19.78 -14.39 -0.39
CA GLU A 190 -20.30 -15.20 0.73
C GLU A 190 -20.78 -16.57 0.22
N PHE A 191 -19.85 -17.44 -0.15
CA PHE A 191 -20.08 -18.86 -0.32
C PHE A 191 -19.02 -19.59 0.50
N ARG A 192 -19.37 -20.75 1.08
CA ARG A 192 -18.53 -21.57 1.98
C ARG A 192 -17.04 -21.49 1.61
N MET A 193 -16.10 -21.46 2.56
CA MET A 193 -14.64 -21.37 2.28
C MET A 193 -14.14 -22.36 1.20
N GLU A 194 -14.87 -23.46 1.01
CA GLU A 194 -14.64 -24.47 -0.03
C GLU A 194 -15.11 -24.08 -1.46
N GLN A 195 -15.78 -22.95 -1.64
CA GLN A 195 -16.41 -22.51 -2.90
C GLN A 195 -16.46 -20.98 -3.06
N SER A 196 -15.75 -20.21 -2.24
CA SER A 196 -15.73 -18.76 -2.35
C SER A 196 -14.99 -18.30 -3.62
N GLY A 197 -15.65 -17.44 -4.40
CA GLY A 197 -15.04 -16.73 -5.53
C GLY A 197 -14.57 -15.33 -5.12
N LEU A 198 -13.62 -14.77 -5.87
CA LEU A 198 -13.28 -13.35 -5.76
C LEU A 198 -14.47 -12.49 -6.20
N THR A 199 -14.83 -11.44 -5.46
CA THR A 199 -15.86 -10.49 -5.92
C THR A 199 -15.38 -9.70 -7.15
N ALA A 200 -16.28 -9.00 -7.83
CA ALA A 200 -15.88 -8.09 -8.92
C ALA A 200 -14.89 -7.01 -8.43
N PHE A 201 -15.10 -6.49 -7.22
CA PHE A 201 -14.22 -5.52 -6.60
C PHE A 201 -12.82 -6.09 -6.34
N ALA A 202 -12.72 -7.29 -5.77
CA ALA A 202 -11.43 -7.95 -5.53
C ALA A 202 -10.68 -8.27 -6.81
N ARG A 203 -11.38 -8.73 -7.86
CA ARG A 203 -10.74 -9.01 -9.15
C ARG A 203 -10.13 -7.74 -9.74
N GLU A 204 -10.83 -6.62 -9.66
CA GLU A 204 -10.28 -5.33 -10.12
C GLU A 204 -9.08 -4.89 -9.28
N LEU A 205 -9.16 -5.00 -7.95
CA LEU A 205 -8.02 -4.73 -7.06
C LEU A 205 -6.80 -5.58 -7.45
N LEU A 206 -6.98 -6.89 -7.57
CA LEU A 206 -5.92 -7.83 -7.93
C LEU A 206 -5.33 -7.55 -9.31
N LEU A 207 -6.16 -7.23 -10.30
CA LEU A 207 -5.68 -6.85 -11.63
C LEU A 207 -4.80 -5.59 -11.58
N VAL A 208 -5.14 -4.64 -10.71
CA VAL A 208 -4.39 -3.40 -10.53
C VAL A 208 -3.05 -3.66 -9.84
N VAL A 209 -3.03 -4.49 -8.78
CA VAL A 209 -1.83 -4.71 -7.95
C VAL A 209 -0.93 -5.87 -8.40
N SER A 210 -1.38 -6.73 -9.31
CA SER A 210 -0.53 -7.81 -9.87
C SER A 210 0.65 -7.23 -10.65
N ASP A 211 1.83 -7.86 -10.56
CA ASP A 211 2.98 -7.44 -11.37
C ASP A 211 2.85 -7.90 -12.84
#